data_AF-F8Q3C3-F1
#
_entry.id   AF-F8Q3C3-F1
#
_cell.length_a   1.000
_cell.length_b   1.000
_cell.length_c   1.000
_cell.angle_alpha   90.00
_cell.angle_beta   90.00
_cell.angle_gamma   90.00
#
_symmetry.space_group_name_H-M   'P 1'
#
loop_
_entity.id
_entity.type
_entity.pdbx_description
1 polymer ?
#
loop_
_entity_poly.entity_id
_entity_poly.type
_entity_poly.pdbx_seq_one_letter_code
_entity_poly.pdbx_strand_id
1 'polypeptide(L)'
;MRAQILMLTTQLAKLQENPPFSKKVEIIADPGAFEGDRAQFAKWWIKLQIWIKANWNAFADDFEIATAVLSRLKGPVAGQYAQVRPQECYTTGVWPTWDNLKVEIKEYFKPQAKRDWAHQQIHSFKQGNMRMDDYVTRFLALSIQGGLGNEHTVELLEHNVNPYIAQQIYLQDTRSNDLALAAEEVR
;
A
#
# COMPACT_ATOMS: atom_id res chain seq x y z
N MET A 1 -8.94 -61.93 -13.11
CA MET A 1 -8.68 -61.00 -14.23
C MET A 1 -9.69 -59.84 -14.29
N ARG A 2 -11.00 -60.06 -14.49
CA ARG A 2 -12.00 -58.96 -14.55
C ARG A 2 -12.07 -58.07 -13.29
N ALA A 3 -11.96 -58.66 -12.10
CA ALA A 3 -11.95 -57.90 -10.84
C ALA A 3 -10.71 -57.01 -10.68
N GLN A 4 -9.55 -57.46 -11.15
CA GLN A 4 -8.31 -56.67 -11.11
C GLN A 4 -8.35 -55.50 -12.09
N ILE A 5 -8.95 -55.69 -13.27
CA ILE A 5 -9.18 -54.61 -14.24
C ILE A 5 -10.10 -53.54 -13.62
N LEU A 6 -11.18 -53.96 -12.96
CA LEU A 6 -12.12 -53.04 -12.33
C LEU A 6 -11.47 -52.23 -11.19
N MET A 7 -10.61 -52.87 -10.41
CA MET A 7 -9.85 -52.22 -9.34
C MET A 7 -8.86 -51.19 -9.90
N LEU A 8 -8.13 -51.54 -10.97
CA LEU A 8 -7.19 -50.65 -11.65
C LEU A 8 -7.89 -49.46 -12.30
N THR A 9 -9.05 -49.66 -12.96
CA THR A 9 -9.83 -48.55 -13.54
C THR A 9 -10.39 -47.61 -12.47
N THR A 10 -10.75 -48.15 -11.30
CA THR A 10 -11.24 -47.33 -10.18
C THR A 10 -10.11 -46.52 -9.55
N GLN A 11 -8.90 -47.08 -9.44
CA GLN A 11 -7.73 -46.34 -8.97
C GLN A 11 -7.29 -45.27 -9.98
N LEU A 12 -7.35 -45.57 -11.28
CA LEU A 12 -7.02 -44.61 -12.34
C LEU A 12 -8.02 -43.44 -12.37
N ALA A 13 -9.32 -43.71 -12.18
CA ALA A 13 -10.36 -42.68 -12.10
C ALA A 13 -10.15 -41.75 -10.89
N LYS A 14 -9.76 -42.28 -9.73
CA LYS A 14 -9.43 -41.48 -8.54
C LYS A 14 -8.18 -40.61 -8.73
N LEU A 15 -7.21 -41.07 -9.53
CA LEU A 15 -6.03 -40.28 -9.89
C LEU A 15 -6.33 -39.25 -11.00
N GLN A 16 -7.39 -39.45 -11.78
CA GLN A 16 -7.88 -38.52 -12.80
C GLN A 16 -8.88 -37.47 -12.29
N GLU A 17 -9.28 -37.54 -11.01
CA GLU A 17 -9.89 -36.40 -10.34
C GLU A 17 -8.85 -35.28 -10.19
N ASN A 18 -8.62 -34.57 -11.29
CA ASN A 18 -8.03 -33.24 -11.23
C ASN A 18 -8.96 -32.41 -10.35
N PRO A 19 -8.49 -31.83 -9.23
CA PRO A 19 -9.26 -30.78 -8.58
C PRO A 19 -9.58 -29.74 -9.66
N PRO A 20 -10.77 -29.10 -9.63
CA PRO A 20 -11.06 -28.06 -10.59
C PRO A 20 -9.90 -27.08 -10.54
N PHE A 21 -9.15 -26.98 -11.63
CA PHE A 21 -8.20 -25.89 -11.84
C PHE A 21 -9.05 -24.64 -11.75
N SER A 22 -9.13 -24.06 -10.55
CA SER A 22 -9.71 -22.74 -10.38
C SER A 22 -8.78 -21.86 -11.20
N LYS A 23 -9.27 -21.44 -12.37
CA LYS A 23 -8.60 -20.43 -13.17
C LYS A 23 -8.28 -19.30 -12.19
N LYS A 24 -7.00 -19.17 -11.82
CA LYS A 24 -6.47 -17.97 -11.18
C LYS A 24 -6.63 -16.88 -12.22
N VAL A 25 -7.81 -16.29 -12.28
CA VAL A 25 -7.98 -14.99 -12.88
C VAL A 25 -7.16 -14.07 -11.98
N GLU A 26 -6.04 -13.60 -12.50
CA GLU A 26 -5.16 -12.65 -11.83
C GLU A 26 -5.89 -11.28 -11.83
N ILE A 27 -6.95 -11.17 -11.03
CA ILE A 27 -7.77 -9.94 -10.93
C ILE A 27 -6.92 -8.79 -10.38
N ILE A 28 -5.88 -9.11 -9.60
CA ILE A 28 -4.99 -8.14 -8.97
C ILE A 28 -3.55 -8.43 -9.40
N ALA A 29 -2.92 -7.42 -10.01
CA ALA A 29 -1.54 -7.47 -10.46
C ALA A 29 -0.58 -7.73 -9.30
N ASP A 30 0.50 -8.46 -9.61
CA ASP A 30 1.62 -8.67 -8.71
C ASP A 30 2.17 -7.32 -8.18
N PRO A 31 2.46 -7.20 -6.87
CA PRO A 31 2.96 -5.95 -6.28
C PRO A 31 4.40 -5.59 -6.73
N GLY A 32 5.11 -6.51 -7.38
CA GLY A 32 6.50 -6.36 -7.79
C GLY A 32 7.49 -6.61 -6.65
N ALA A 33 8.78 -6.52 -6.98
CA ALA A 33 9.86 -6.63 -6.02
C ALA A 33 9.98 -5.37 -5.14
N PHE A 34 10.40 -5.56 -3.89
CA PHE A 34 10.78 -4.49 -2.97
C PHE A 34 12.23 -4.65 -2.57
N GLU A 35 13.01 -3.59 -2.80
CA GLU A 35 14.46 -3.62 -2.61
C GLU A 35 14.93 -3.15 -1.23
N GLY A 36 13.99 -2.63 -0.41
CA GLY A 36 14.28 -2.11 0.93
C GLY A 36 14.26 -0.58 1.05
N ASP A 37 13.90 0.15 0.00
CA ASP A 37 13.70 1.60 0.09
C ASP A 37 12.51 1.93 1.00
N ARG A 38 12.82 2.39 2.21
CA ARG A 38 11.83 2.73 3.24
C ARG A 38 10.83 3.79 2.76
N ALA A 39 11.21 4.71 1.88
CA ALA A 39 10.29 5.72 1.35
C ALA A 39 9.19 5.10 0.48
N GLN A 40 9.52 4.02 -0.24
CA GLN A 40 8.57 3.30 -1.10
C GLN A 40 7.82 2.18 -0.38
N PHE A 41 8.26 1.81 0.83
CA PHE A 41 7.67 0.72 1.61
C PHE A 41 6.16 0.86 1.75
N ALA A 42 5.65 2.05 2.08
CA ALA A 42 4.20 2.24 2.28
C ALA A 42 3.37 1.91 1.03
N LYS A 43 3.86 2.36 -0.15
CA LYS A 43 3.18 2.14 -1.43
C LYS A 43 3.22 0.67 -1.82
N TRP A 44 4.38 0.04 -1.70
CA TRP A 44 4.55 -1.37 -2.02
C TRP A 44 3.79 -2.27 -1.04
N TRP A 45 3.86 -1.97 0.25
CA TRP A 45 3.22 -2.75 1.32
C TRP A 45 1.70 -2.83 1.14
N ILE A 46 1.03 -1.71 0.82
CA ILE A 46 -0.41 -1.71 0.55
C ILE A 46 -0.74 -2.62 -0.65
N LYS A 47 0.03 -2.54 -1.75
CA LYS A 47 -0.16 -3.41 -2.91
C LYS A 47 -0.02 -4.88 -2.54
N LEU A 48 1.01 -5.24 -1.77
CA LEU A 48 1.22 -6.62 -1.31
C LEU A 48 0.05 -7.11 -0.44
N GLN A 49 -0.43 -6.30 0.50
CA GLN A 49 -1.53 -6.70 1.38
C GLN A 49 -2.83 -6.95 0.58
N ILE A 50 -3.11 -6.11 -0.42
CA ILE A 50 -4.26 -6.29 -1.31
C ILE A 50 -4.09 -7.58 -2.13
N TRP A 51 -2.91 -7.79 -2.70
CA TRP A 51 -2.60 -8.98 -3.49
C TRP A 51 -2.75 -10.28 -2.68
N ILE A 52 -2.22 -10.34 -1.45
CA ILE A 52 -2.40 -11.51 -0.58
C ILE A 52 -3.87 -11.73 -0.24
N LYS A 53 -4.60 -10.67 0.11
CA LYS A 53 -6.02 -10.80 0.45
C LYS A 53 -6.87 -11.30 -0.72
N ALA A 54 -6.57 -10.86 -1.93
CA ALA A 54 -7.26 -11.34 -3.13
C ALA A 54 -6.88 -12.78 -3.52
N ASN A 55 -5.66 -13.20 -3.21
CA ASN A 55 -5.17 -14.54 -3.47
C ASN A 55 -5.30 -15.48 -2.26
N TRP A 56 -5.99 -15.06 -1.18
CA TRP A 56 -5.98 -15.75 0.11
C TRP A 56 -6.34 -17.24 0.00
N ASN A 57 -7.42 -17.55 -0.71
CA ASN A 57 -7.91 -18.92 -0.88
C ASN A 57 -7.02 -19.80 -1.78
N ALA A 58 -6.01 -19.21 -2.41
CA ALA A 58 -5.08 -19.94 -3.26
C ALA A 58 -3.76 -20.30 -2.56
N PHE A 59 -3.61 -19.90 -1.29
CA PHE A 59 -2.53 -20.37 -0.43
C PHE A 59 -3.07 -21.49 0.46
N ALA A 60 -2.37 -22.62 0.50
CA ALA A 60 -2.74 -23.77 1.30
C ALA A 60 -2.36 -23.63 2.78
N ASP A 61 -1.25 -22.93 3.06
CA ASP A 61 -0.68 -22.81 4.40
C ASP A 61 0.17 -21.54 4.59
N ASP A 62 0.68 -21.36 5.81
CA ASP A 62 1.56 -20.24 6.18
C ASP A 62 2.89 -20.26 5.42
N PHE A 63 3.38 -21.44 5.00
CA PHE A 63 4.60 -21.56 4.20
C PHE A 63 4.41 -20.90 2.84
N GLU A 64 3.31 -21.19 2.13
CA GLU A 64 3.04 -20.60 0.82
C GLU A 64 2.85 -19.08 0.91
N ILE A 65 2.17 -18.59 1.96
CA ILE A 65 2.04 -17.15 2.20
C ILE A 65 3.40 -16.51 2.46
N ALA A 66 4.18 -17.07 3.39
CA ALA A 66 5.46 -16.52 3.78
C ALA A 66 6.46 -16.53 2.62
N THR A 67 6.55 -17.63 1.86
CA THR A 67 7.43 -17.69 0.68
C THR A 67 6.98 -16.77 -0.44
N ALA A 68 5.67 -16.59 -0.65
CA ALA A 68 5.17 -15.58 -1.59
C ALA A 68 5.60 -14.17 -1.19
N VAL A 69 5.57 -13.82 0.09
CA VAL A 69 6.05 -12.51 0.57
C VAL A 69 7.58 -12.39 0.44
N LEU A 70 8.33 -13.35 0.98
CA LEU A 70 9.79 -13.31 1.05
C LEU A 70 10.43 -13.34 -0.35
N SER A 71 9.83 -14.06 -1.31
CA SER A 71 10.30 -14.08 -2.70
C SER A 71 10.17 -12.74 -3.43
N ARG A 72 9.41 -11.78 -2.89
CA ARG A 72 9.29 -10.42 -3.45
C ARG A 72 10.21 -9.41 -2.76
N LEU A 73 10.88 -9.80 -1.67
CA LEU A 73 11.93 -9.01 -1.03
C LEU A 73 13.26 -9.29 -1.76
N LYS A 74 13.82 -8.26 -2.39
CA LYS A 74 15.00 -8.35 -3.27
C LYS A 74 16.00 -7.24 -2.97
N GLY A 75 17.05 -7.14 -3.79
CA GLY A 75 18.04 -6.08 -3.67
C GLY A 75 18.92 -6.21 -2.42
N PRO A 76 19.81 -5.23 -2.21
CA PRO A 76 20.86 -5.33 -1.19
C PRO A 76 20.34 -5.26 0.25
N VAL A 77 19.19 -4.62 0.47
CA VAL A 77 18.64 -4.43 1.83
C VAL A 77 17.57 -5.47 2.13
N ALA A 78 16.48 -5.49 1.35
CA ALA A 78 15.39 -6.44 1.62
C ALA A 78 15.76 -7.89 1.27
N GLY A 79 16.64 -8.10 0.29
CA GLY A 79 17.11 -9.42 -0.10
C GLY A 79 17.94 -10.14 0.96
N GLN A 80 18.69 -9.41 1.80
CA GLN A 80 19.43 -10.01 2.92
C GLN A 80 18.48 -10.63 3.95
N TYR A 81 17.44 -9.90 4.33
CA TYR A 81 16.38 -10.42 5.18
C TYR A 81 15.69 -11.63 4.54
N ALA A 82 15.37 -11.55 3.23
CA ALA A 82 14.77 -12.63 2.47
C ALA A 82 15.68 -13.87 2.31
N GLN A 83 16.98 -13.75 2.54
CA GLN A 83 17.92 -14.86 2.51
C GLN A 83 18.00 -15.56 3.88
N VAL A 84 18.08 -14.79 4.96
CA VAL A 84 18.22 -15.32 6.32
C VAL A 84 16.91 -15.93 6.82
N ARG A 85 15.79 -15.24 6.61
CA ARG A 85 14.52 -15.61 7.23
C ARG A 85 13.97 -16.98 6.80
N PRO A 86 13.93 -17.34 5.49
CA PRO A 86 13.53 -18.69 5.08
C PRO A 86 14.43 -19.77 5.66
N GLN A 87 15.75 -19.54 5.75
CA GLN A 87 16.69 -20.52 6.30
C GLN A 87 16.38 -20.84 7.77
N GLU A 88 16.01 -19.82 8.53
CA GLU A 88 15.55 -19.97 9.92
C GLU A 88 14.26 -20.80 10.00
N CYS A 89 13.28 -20.52 9.14
CA CYS A 89 12.04 -21.31 9.05
C CYS A 89 12.32 -22.77 8.69
N TYR A 90 13.23 -23.04 7.75
CA TYR A 90 13.61 -24.41 7.39
C TYR A 90 14.30 -25.14 8.55
N THR A 91 15.15 -24.44 9.32
CA THR A 91 15.87 -25.02 10.46
C THR A 91 14.93 -25.33 11.62
N THR A 92 13.96 -24.44 11.87
CA THR A 92 13.00 -24.58 12.98
C THR A 92 11.78 -25.42 12.63
N GLY A 93 11.48 -25.59 11.34
CA GLY A 93 10.23 -26.21 10.87
C GLY A 93 8.99 -25.34 11.09
N VAL A 94 9.16 -24.07 11.47
CA VAL A 94 8.05 -23.16 11.83
C VAL A 94 8.02 -21.98 10.87
N TRP A 95 6.90 -21.83 10.17
CA TRP A 95 6.62 -20.71 9.29
C TRP A 95 5.74 -19.67 10.00
N PRO A 96 6.02 -18.37 9.83
CA PRO A 96 5.22 -17.33 10.46
C PRO A 96 3.83 -17.26 9.82
N THR A 97 2.81 -17.10 10.65
CA THR A 97 1.47 -16.72 10.17
C THR A 97 1.54 -15.39 9.43
N TRP A 98 0.55 -15.12 8.58
CA TRP A 98 0.43 -13.81 7.92
C TRP A 98 0.46 -12.64 8.92
N ASP A 99 -0.19 -12.78 10.08
CA ASP A 99 -0.21 -11.73 11.10
C ASP A 99 1.16 -11.47 11.71
N ASN A 100 1.90 -12.53 12.04
CA ASN A 100 3.25 -12.41 12.59
C ASN A 100 4.21 -11.82 11.55
N LEU A 101 4.11 -12.26 10.30
CA LEU A 101 4.94 -11.75 9.21
C LEU A 101 4.70 -10.25 8.94
N LYS A 102 3.45 -9.77 9.08
CA LYS A 102 3.15 -8.34 8.98
C LYS A 102 3.83 -7.52 10.06
N VAL A 103 3.91 -8.03 11.29
CA VAL A 103 4.59 -7.34 12.39
C VAL A 103 6.08 -7.28 12.10
N GLU A 104 6.67 -8.42 11.78
CA GLU A 104 8.11 -8.56 11.50
C GLU A 104 8.55 -7.64 10.36
N ILE A 105 7.90 -7.68 9.19
CA ILE A 105 8.27 -6.84 8.04
C ILE A 105 8.11 -5.34 8.35
N LYS A 106 7.09 -4.97 9.12
CA LYS A 106 6.94 -3.58 9.55
C LYS A 106 8.07 -3.18 10.51
N GLU A 107 8.50 -4.04 11.41
CA GLU A 107 9.60 -3.73 12.31
C GLU A 107 10.90 -3.44 11.54
N TYR A 108 11.20 -4.24 10.51
CA TYR A 108 12.41 -4.07 9.69
C TYR A 108 12.37 -2.87 8.73
N PHE A 109 11.23 -2.68 8.03
CA PHE A 109 11.16 -1.78 6.87
C PHE A 109 10.25 -0.57 7.03
N LYS A 110 9.45 -0.49 8.10
CA LYS A 110 8.63 0.69 8.34
C LYS A 110 9.57 1.89 8.53
N PRO A 111 9.25 3.04 7.92
CA PRO A 111 9.94 4.27 8.26
C PRO A 111 9.70 4.56 9.74
N GLN A 112 10.76 4.53 10.56
CA GLN A 112 10.74 4.82 11.99
C GLN A 112 10.00 6.15 12.28
N ALA A 113 10.16 7.10 11.35
CA ALA A 113 9.69 8.46 11.45
C ALA A 113 8.65 8.78 10.35
N LYS A 114 7.74 7.88 9.98
CA LYS A 114 6.81 8.13 8.85
C LYS A 114 5.96 9.41 9.04
N ARG A 115 5.56 9.70 10.28
CA ARG A 115 4.88 10.95 10.62
C ARG A 115 5.82 12.14 10.48
N ASP A 116 7.01 12.08 11.06
CA ASP A 116 7.98 13.18 10.99
C ASP A 116 8.49 13.40 9.56
N TRP A 117 8.60 12.35 8.75
CA TRP A 117 8.91 12.44 7.33
C TRP A 117 7.76 13.10 6.57
N ALA A 118 6.51 12.68 6.78
CA ALA A 118 5.36 13.32 6.16
C ALA A 118 5.25 14.80 6.58
N HIS A 119 5.56 15.13 7.84
CA HIS A 119 5.67 16.51 8.32
C HIS A 119 6.82 17.27 7.62
N GLN A 120 8.02 16.70 7.53
CA GLN A 120 9.14 17.33 6.82
C GLN A 120 8.86 17.53 5.32
N GLN A 121 8.22 16.55 4.68
CA GLN A 121 7.83 16.65 3.28
C GLN A 121 6.77 17.72 3.10
N ILE A 122 5.71 17.76 3.92
CA ILE A 122 4.66 18.77 3.76
C ILE A 122 5.18 20.19 4.01
N HIS A 123 6.09 20.40 4.96
CA HIS A 123 6.71 21.72 5.19
C HIS A 123 7.55 22.21 3.99
N SER A 124 8.11 21.30 3.20
CA SER A 124 8.91 21.62 2.02
C SER A 124 8.14 21.50 0.70
N PHE A 125 6.92 20.98 0.71
CA PHE A 125 6.12 20.72 -0.48
C PHE A 125 5.46 21.99 -1.01
N LYS A 126 6.11 22.70 -1.92
CA LYS A 126 5.54 23.88 -2.60
C LYS A 126 4.85 23.50 -3.92
N GLN A 127 3.78 24.20 -4.27
CA GLN A 127 3.09 24.01 -5.55
C GLN A 127 3.99 24.28 -6.75
N GLY A 128 4.75 25.38 -6.72
CA GLY A 128 5.57 25.82 -7.86
C GLY A 128 4.73 25.99 -9.14
N ASN A 129 5.14 25.31 -10.21
CA ASN A 129 4.44 25.26 -11.51
C ASN A 129 3.50 24.05 -11.66
N MET A 130 3.27 23.27 -10.59
CA MET A 130 2.39 22.11 -10.63
C MET A 130 0.94 22.55 -10.87
N ARG A 131 0.20 21.77 -11.68
CA ARG A 131 -1.24 21.98 -11.84
C ARG A 131 -1.94 21.81 -10.48
N MET A 132 -2.96 22.63 -10.25
CA MET A 132 -3.61 22.74 -8.94
C MET A 132 -4.23 21.41 -8.46
N ASP A 133 -4.82 20.64 -9.38
CA ASP A 133 -5.40 19.32 -9.12
C ASP A 133 -4.35 18.30 -8.68
N ASP A 134 -3.21 18.25 -9.36
CA ASP A 134 -2.08 17.39 -8.99
C ASP A 134 -1.50 17.78 -7.63
N TYR A 135 -1.38 19.09 -7.38
CA TYR A 135 -0.87 19.63 -6.13
C TYR A 135 -1.78 19.28 -4.95
N VAL A 136 -3.08 19.55 -5.05
CA VAL A 136 -4.07 19.25 -4.01
C VAL A 136 -4.12 17.75 -3.72
N THR A 137 -4.10 16.90 -4.77
CA THR A 137 -4.10 15.45 -4.61
C THR A 137 -2.90 14.96 -3.79
N ARG A 138 -1.71 15.48 -4.09
CA ARG A 138 -0.47 15.10 -3.37
C ARG A 138 -0.41 15.68 -1.96
N PHE A 139 -0.83 16.94 -1.79
CA PHE A 139 -0.86 17.60 -0.49
C PHE A 139 -1.81 16.88 0.48
N LEU A 140 -3.03 16.56 0.05
CA LEU A 140 -3.99 15.81 0.87
C LEU A 140 -3.47 14.43 1.27
N ALA A 141 -2.83 13.72 0.34
CA ALA A 141 -2.23 12.42 0.64
C ALA A 141 -1.12 12.53 1.70
N LEU A 142 -0.30 13.58 1.66
CA LEU A 142 0.72 13.86 2.68
C LEU A 142 0.09 14.21 4.04
N SER A 143 -0.96 15.04 4.06
CA SER A 143 -1.68 15.40 5.30
C SER A 143 -2.28 14.19 6.00
N ILE A 144 -2.93 13.29 5.23
CA ILE A 144 -3.49 12.04 5.76
C ILE A 144 -2.37 11.11 6.27
N GLN A 145 -1.22 11.05 5.58
CA GLN A 145 -0.08 10.25 6.02
C GLN A 145 0.61 10.79 7.27
N GLY A 146 0.68 12.12 7.42
CA GLY A 146 1.18 12.79 8.62
C GLY A 146 0.21 12.68 9.80
N GLY A 147 -1.09 12.54 9.51
CA GLY A 147 -2.15 12.59 10.52
C GLY A 147 -2.41 14.02 10.99
N LEU A 148 -2.35 14.98 10.07
CA LEU A 148 -2.57 16.39 10.38
C LEU A 148 -4.04 16.67 10.66
N GLY A 149 -4.30 17.53 11.64
CA GLY A 149 -5.63 18.10 11.86
C GLY A 149 -6.01 19.09 10.77
N ASN A 150 -7.31 19.39 10.65
CA ASN A 150 -7.85 20.26 9.60
C ASN A 150 -7.26 21.67 9.66
N GLU A 151 -7.17 22.28 10.84
CA GLU A 151 -6.63 23.65 11.02
C GLU A 151 -5.19 23.74 10.52
N HIS A 152 -4.30 22.85 10.98
CA HIS A 152 -2.90 22.85 10.56
C HIS A 152 -2.73 22.49 9.07
N THR A 153 -3.66 21.72 8.50
CA THR A 153 -3.67 21.41 7.06
C THR A 153 -3.98 22.65 6.22
N VAL A 154 -4.87 23.52 6.68
CA VAL A 154 -5.21 24.78 5.98
C VAL A 154 -4.03 25.75 6.03
N GLU A 155 -3.43 25.95 7.21
CA GLU A 155 -2.25 26.82 7.37
C GLU A 155 -1.10 26.42 6.43
N LEU A 156 -0.80 25.11 6.39
CA LEU A 156 0.24 24.58 5.51
C LEU A 156 -0.13 24.70 4.03
N LEU A 157 -1.41 24.56 3.68
CA LEU A 157 -1.88 24.72 2.31
C LEU A 157 -1.69 26.15 1.83
N GLU A 158 -2.11 27.13 2.64
CA GLU A 158 -1.97 28.56 2.36
C GLU A 158 -0.50 28.97 2.18
N HIS A 159 0.39 28.42 3.01
CA HIS A 159 1.81 28.75 2.92
C HIS A 159 2.54 28.09 1.73
N ASN A 160 1.99 26.99 1.20
CA ASN A 160 2.65 26.17 0.19
C ASN A 160 2.06 26.30 -1.22
N VAL A 161 0.83 26.80 -1.34
CA VAL A 161 0.21 27.12 -2.63
C VAL A 161 0.95 28.28 -3.31
N ASN A 162 0.83 28.39 -4.62
CA ASN A 162 1.44 29.48 -5.36
C ASN A 162 0.92 30.83 -4.81
N PRO A 163 1.82 31.78 -4.42
CA PRO A 163 1.41 33.05 -3.82
C PRO A 163 0.40 33.83 -4.65
N TYR A 164 0.49 33.74 -5.97
CA TYR A 164 -0.50 34.38 -6.87
C TYR A 164 -1.90 33.79 -6.67
N ILE A 165 -2.01 32.46 -6.53
CA ILE A 165 -3.30 31.78 -6.30
C ILE A 165 -3.83 32.13 -4.90
N ALA A 166 -2.99 32.09 -3.86
CA ALA A 166 -3.38 32.51 -2.51
C ALA A 166 -3.96 33.93 -2.51
N GLN A 167 -3.29 34.86 -3.21
CA GLN A 167 -3.76 36.23 -3.34
C GLN A 167 -5.10 36.34 -4.08
N GLN A 168 -5.29 35.57 -5.16
CA GLN A 168 -6.58 35.57 -5.88
C GLN A 168 -7.73 35.04 -5.01
N ILE A 169 -7.48 34.00 -4.20
CA ILE A 169 -8.48 33.46 -3.26
C ILE A 169 -8.87 34.53 -2.23
N TYR A 170 -7.89 35.20 -1.62
CA TYR A 170 -8.13 36.26 -0.65
C TYR A 170 -8.95 37.42 -1.25
N LEU A 171 -8.59 37.85 -2.47
CA LEU A 171 -9.29 38.92 -3.19
C LEU A 171 -10.71 38.52 -3.63
N GLN A 172 -10.97 37.23 -3.86
CA GLN A 172 -12.31 36.72 -4.15
C GLN A 172 -13.18 36.66 -2.90
N ASP A 173 -12.63 36.21 -1.77
CA ASP A 173 -13.35 36.14 -0.50
C ASP A 173 -13.75 37.53 -0.01
N THR A 174 -12.82 38.50 -0.09
CA THR A 174 -13.08 39.90 0.28
C THR A 174 -14.21 40.48 -0.58
N ARG A 175 -14.15 40.27 -1.91
CA ARG A 175 -15.22 40.69 -2.82
C ARG A 175 -16.56 40.01 -2.55
N SER A 176 -16.54 38.74 -2.15
CA SER A 176 -17.76 38.02 -1.78
C SER A 176 -18.41 38.61 -0.53
N ASN A 177 -17.60 38.96 0.47
CA ASN A 177 -18.07 39.59 1.71
C ASN A 177 -18.64 40.99 1.45
N ASP A 178 -17.97 41.80 0.63
CA ASP A 178 -18.45 43.14 0.25
C ASP A 178 -19.80 43.08 -0.48
N LEU A 179 -19.98 42.10 -1.38
CA LEU A 179 -21.24 41.88 -2.08
C LEU A 179 -22.36 41.38 -1.17
N ALA A 180 -22.05 40.54 -0.18
CA ALA A 180 -23.02 40.08 0.81
C ALA A 180 -23.50 41.24 1.68
N LEU A 181 -22.60 42.11 2.15
CA LEU A 181 -22.93 43.30 2.93
C LEU A 181 -23.78 44.29 2.14
N ALA A 182 -23.41 44.58 0.88
CA ALA A 182 -24.20 45.45 0.01
C ALA A 182 -25.62 44.90 -0.27
N ALA A 183 -25.79 43.58 -0.33
CA ALA A 183 -27.09 42.96 -0.50
C ALA A 183 -27.98 43.04 0.77
N GLU A 184 -27.39 43.08 1.97
CA GLU A 184 -28.12 43.32 3.21
C GLU A 184 -28.55 44.79 3.36
N GLU A 185 -27.74 45.75 2.92
CA GLU A 185 -28.07 47.18 2.98
C GLU A 185 -29.19 47.61 2.03
N VAL A 186 -29.45 46.84 0.97
CA VAL A 186 -30.51 47.11 -0.03
C VAL A 186 -31.86 46.48 0.37
N ARG A 187 -31.94 45.77 1.50
CA ARG A 187 -33.13 45.05 1.96
C ARG A 187 -33.98 45.86 2.94
#